data_AF-A0A1F0NC82-F1
#
_entry.id   AF-A0A1F0NC82-F1
#
_cell.length_a   1.000
_cell.length_b   1.000
_cell.length_c   1.000
_cell.angle_alpha   90.00
_cell.angle_beta   90.00
_cell.angle_gamma   90.00
#
_symmetry.space_group_name_H-M   'P 1'
#
loop_
_entity.id
_entity.type
_entity.pdbx_description
1 polymer ?
#
loop_
_entity_poly.entity_id
_entity_poly.type
_entity_poly.pdbx_seq_one_letter_code
_entity_poly.pdbx_strand_id
1 'polypeptide(L)'
;MTEQELIQGYETEIQYQKHMIENLGRWFSLFFTIASIGLVLVYFFRQTNLIAFVLGMILAVLGILAMLVFGYGIYKGRLNLKKVIDNFEEKLRLVR
;
A
#
# COMPACT_ATOMS: atom_id res chain seq x y z
N MET A 1 -3.92 12.25 31.86
CA MET A 1 -3.33 11.13 31.10
C MET A 1 -2.08 10.71 31.83
N THR A 2 -1.98 9.45 32.20
CA THR A 2 -0.76 8.90 32.80
C THR A 2 0.30 8.65 31.72
N GLU A 3 1.58 8.59 32.09
CA GLU A 3 2.65 8.29 31.13
C GLU A 3 2.44 6.93 30.44
N GLN A 4 1.89 5.96 31.17
CA GLN A 4 1.55 4.64 30.64
C GLN A 4 0.44 4.70 29.59
N GLU A 5 -0.62 5.49 29.82
CA GLU A 5 -1.67 5.71 28.81
C GLU A 5 -1.12 6.39 27.55
N LEU A 6 -0.18 7.32 27.70
CA LEU A 6 0.47 8.01 26.58
C LEU A 6 1.31 7.01 25.75
N ILE A 7 2.18 6.23 26.40
CA ILE A 7 3.01 5.23 25.74
C ILE A 7 2.16 4.20 25.01
N GLN A 8 1.16 3.64 25.68
CA GLN A 8 0.27 2.63 25.10
C GLN A 8 -0.51 3.17 23.90
N GLY A 9 -0.94 4.44 23.96
CA GLY A 9 -1.60 5.11 22.83
C GLY A 9 -0.71 5.20 21.59
N TYR A 10 0.55 5.62 21.76
CA TYR A 10 1.51 5.70 20.66
C TYR A 10 1.88 4.33 20.08
N GLU A 11 2.12 3.33 20.94
CA GLU A 11 2.40 1.96 20.46
C GLU A 11 1.24 1.42 19.64
N THR A 12 0.01 1.63 20.09
CA THR A 12 -1.20 1.20 19.38
C THR A 12 -1.31 1.86 18.00
N GLU A 13 -1.11 3.18 17.92
CA GLU A 13 -1.15 3.92 16.65
C GLU A 13 -0.03 3.50 15.68
N ILE A 14 1.18 3.28 16.19
CA ILE A 14 2.32 2.79 15.41
C ILE A 14 2.01 1.41 14.81
N GLN A 15 1.47 0.48 15.61
CA GLN A 15 1.10 -0.85 15.14
C GLN A 15 -0.04 -0.78 14.11
N TYR A 16 -1.04 0.07 14.35
CA TYR A 16 -2.13 0.30 13.41
C TYR A 16 -1.61 0.79 12.05
N GLN A 17 -0.76 1.81 12.04
CA GLN A 17 -0.22 2.35 10.78
C GLN A 17 0.68 1.35 10.06
N LYS A 18 1.51 0.57 10.78
CA LYS A 18 2.28 -0.54 10.18
C LYS A 18 1.36 -1.54 9.50
N HIS A 19 0.33 -2.00 10.20
CA HIS A 19 -0.63 -2.96 9.66
C HIS A 19 -1.39 -2.40 8.43
N MET A 20 -1.73 -1.12 8.44
CA MET A 20 -2.36 -0.47 7.30
C MET A 20 -1.43 -0.39 6.08
N ILE A 21 -0.15 -0.08 6.29
CA ILE A 21 0.86 -0.09 5.21
C ILE A 21 1.02 -1.50 4.63
N GLU A 22 1.01 -2.55 5.47
CA GLU A 22 1.04 -3.94 5.00
C GLU A 22 -0.20 -4.29 4.16
N ASN A 23 -1.39 -3.84 4.59
CA ASN A 23 -2.61 -3.99 3.80
C ASN A 23 -2.48 -3.33 2.42
N LEU A 24 -1.97 -2.10 2.35
CA LEU A 24 -1.71 -1.43 1.08
C LEU A 24 -0.70 -2.22 0.22
N GLY A 25 0.31 -2.83 0.85
CA GLY A 25 1.25 -3.74 0.18
C GLY A 25 0.57 -4.98 -0.41
N ARG A 26 -0.36 -5.61 0.34
CA ARG A 26 -1.16 -6.75 -0.17
C ARG A 26 -2.00 -6.35 -1.38
N TRP A 27 -2.65 -5.18 -1.32
CA TRP A 27 -3.41 -4.65 -2.46
C TRP A 27 -2.52 -4.35 -3.67
N PHE A 28 -1.36 -3.74 -3.46
CA PHE A 28 -0.38 -3.50 -4.52
C PHE A 28 0.01 -4.81 -5.22
N SER A 29 0.34 -5.86 -4.46
CA SER A 29 0.69 -7.19 -5.02
C SER A 29 -0.45 -7.85 -5.78
N LEU A 30 -1.69 -7.70 -5.31
CA LEU A 30 -2.87 -8.18 -6.02
C LEU A 30 -3.00 -7.51 -7.40
N PHE A 31 -2.90 -6.17 -7.45
CA PHE A 31 -3.01 -5.43 -8.72
C PHE A 31 -1.81 -5.64 -9.63
N PHE A 32 -0.62 -5.89 -9.09
CA PHE A 32 0.54 -6.34 -9.87
C PHE A 32 0.27 -7.68 -10.55
N THR A 33 -0.35 -8.61 -9.84
CA THR A 33 -0.71 -9.93 -10.38
C THR A 33 -1.75 -9.79 -11.49
N ILE A 34 -2.79 -8.96 -11.27
CA ILE A 34 -3.81 -8.66 -12.27
C ILE A 34 -3.20 -8.02 -13.52
N ALA A 35 -2.32 -7.03 -13.35
CA ALA A 35 -1.64 -6.38 -14.46
C ALA A 35 -0.79 -7.38 -15.26
N SER A 36 -0.06 -8.25 -14.56
CA SER A 36 0.76 -9.29 -15.18
C SER A 36 -0.07 -10.29 -15.98
N ILE A 37 -1.21 -10.74 -15.45
CA ILE A 37 -2.17 -11.57 -16.19
C ILE A 37 -2.65 -10.82 -17.45
N GLY A 38 -2.98 -9.54 -17.31
CA GLY A 38 -3.36 -8.69 -18.45
C GLY A 38 -2.30 -8.68 -19.55
N LEU A 39 -1.03 -8.47 -19.19
CA LEU A 39 0.10 -8.47 -20.13
C LEU A 39 0.28 -9.84 -20.82
N VAL A 40 0.13 -10.94 -20.09
CA VAL A 40 0.19 -12.30 -20.67
C VAL A 40 -0.93 -12.48 -21.70
N LEU A 41 -2.16 -12.07 -21.38
CA LEU A 41 -3.28 -12.14 -22.33
C LEU A 41 -3.03 -11.30 -23.58
N VAL A 42 -2.54 -10.08 -23.41
CA VAL A 42 -2.17 -9.20 -24.53
C VAL A 42 -1.12 -9.85 -25.42
N TYR A 43 -0.06 -10.40 -24.83
CA TYR A 43 1.04 -11.00 -25.57
C TYR A 43 0.61 -12.19 -26.43
N PHE A 44 -0.13 -13.14 -25.84
CA PHE A 44 -0.51 -14.38 -26.54
C PHE A 44 -1.69 -14.20 -27.49
N PHE A 45 -2.66 -13.32 -27.18
CA PHE A 45 -3.92 -13.25 -27.91
C PHE A 45 -4.05 -12.08 -28.89
N ARG A 46 -3.02 -11.22 -29.02
CA ARG A 46 -3.06 -10.03 -29.90
C ARG A 46 -3.48 -10.26 -31.35
N GLN A 47 -3.30 -11.45 -31.90
CA GLN A 47 -3.64 -11.77 -33.29
C GLN A 47 -4.65 -12.92 -33.43
N THR A 48 -4.98 -13.62 -32.34
CA THR A 48 -5.77 -14.86 -32.37
C THR A 48 -7.15 -14.70 -31.75
N ASN A 49 -7.29 -13.88 -30.70
CA ASN A 49 -8.55 -13.69 -30.00
C ASN A 49 -8.72 -12.25 -29.55
N LEU A 50 -9.53 -11.49 -30.29
CA LEU A 50 -9.77 -10.07 -30.03
C LEU A 50 -10.36 -9.81 -28.63
N ILE A 51 -11.26 -10.68 -28.16
CA ILE A 51 -11.91 -10.51 -26.85
C ILE A 51 -10.87 -10.67 -25.74
N ALA A 52 -10.07 -11.73 -25.78
CA ALA A 52 -9.02 -11.97 -24.79
C ALA A 52 -7.95 -10.86 -24.81
N PHE A 53 -7.60 -10.36 -25.99
CA PHE A 53 -6.69 -9.22 -26.15
C PHE A 53 -7.23 -7.94 -25.49
N VAL A 54 -8.48 -7.57 -25.77
CA VAL A 54 -9.10 -6.36 -25.18
C VAL A 54 -9.23 -6.48 -23.66
N LEU A 55 -9.64 -7.66 -23.16
CA LEU A 55 -9.67 -7.93 -21.71
C LEU A 55 -8.27 -7.79 -21.09
N GLY A 56 -7.23 -8.33 -21.75
CA GLY A 56 -5.86 -8.19 -21.30
C GLY A 56 -5.41 -6.74 -21.18
N MET A 57 -5.74 -5.90 -22.16
CA MET A 57 -5.44 -4.46 -22.13
C MET A 57 -6.14 -3.77 -20.96
N ILE A 58 -7.42 -4.05 -20.72
CA ILE A 58 -8.19 -3.48 -19.61
C ILE A 58 -7.55 -3.87 -18.26
N LEU A 59 -7.24 -5.16 -18.07
CA LEU A 59 -6.62 -5.65 -16.84
C LEU A 59 -5.24 -5.03 -16.60
N ALA A 60 -4.41 -4.91 -17.65
CA ALA A 60 -3.10 -4.30 -17.56
C ALA A 60 -3.20 -2.83 -17.14
N VAL A 61 -4.04 -2.04 -17.82
CA VAL A 61 -4.21 -0.61 -17.53
C VAL A 61 -4.77 -0.40 -16.12
N LEU A 62 -5.84 -1.09 -15.75
CA LEU A 62 -6.44 -0.95 -14.42
C LEU A 62 -5.49 -1.39 -13.30
N GLY A 63 -4.76 -2.50 -13.51
CA GLY A 63 -3.78 -2.98 -12.54
C GLY A 63 -2.64 -1.98 -12.32
N ILE A 64 -2.07 -1.42 -13.40
CA ILE A 64 -1.02 -0.40 -13.31
C ILE A 64 -1.53 0.87 -12.61
N LEU A 65 -2.72 1.36 -12.96
CA LEU A 65 -3.29 2.55 -12.32
C LEU A 65 -3.52 2.32 -10.83
N ALA A 66 -4.09 1.17 -10.45
CA ALA A 66 -4.29 0.82 -9.05
C ALA A 66 -2.95 0.72 -8.30
N MET A 67 -1.93 0.09 -8.89
CA MET A 67 -0.58 0.03 -8.32
C MET A 67 0.01 1.42 -8.06
N LEU A 68 -0.19 2.39 -8.95
CA LEU A 68 0.27 3.77 -8.71
C LEU A 68 -0.43 4.39 -7.50
N VAL A 69 -1.75 4.19 -7.37
CA VAL A 69 -2.54 4.68 -6.22
C VAL A 69 -2.07 4.03 -4.93
N PHE A 70 -1.95 2.70 -4.88
CA PHE A 70 -1.50 1.99 -3.68
C PHE A 70 -0.04 2.28 -3.36
N GLY A 71 0.83 2.39 -4.36
CA GLY A 71 2.23 2.76 -4.19
C GLY A 71 2.39 4.16 -3.58
N TYR A 72 1.59 5.13 -4.05
CA TYR A 72 1.54 6.46 -3.44
C TYR A 72 0.99 6.42 -2.01
N GLY A 73 -0.04 5.61 -1.77
CA GLY A 73 -0.59 5.37 -0.43
C GLY A 73 0.46 4.81 0.54
N ILE A 74 1.26 3.82 0.11
CA ILE A 74 2.36 3.26 0.90
C ILE A 74 3.40 4.33 1.21
N TYR A 75 3.79 5.13 0.21
CA TYR A 75 4.76 6.21 0.39
C TYR A 75 4.28 7.22 1.45
N LYS A 76 3.04 7.70 1.35
CA LYS A 76 2.45 8.61 2.34
C LYS A 76 2.26 7.94 3.71
N GLY A 77 1.85 6.67 3.75
CA GLY A 77 1.71 5.91 4.99
C GLY A 77 3.02 5.83 5.76
N ARG A 78 4.14 5.54 5.08
CA ARG A 78 5.48 5.51 5.70
C ARG A 78 5.90 6.87 6.25
N LEU A 79 5.59 7.96 5.55
CA LEU A 79 5.85 9.31 6.04
C LEU A 79 5.03 9.65 7.29
N ASN A 80 3.75 9.23 7.33
CA ASN A 80 2.90 9.43 8.50
C ASN A 80 3.38 8.62 9.69
N LEU A 81 3.75 7.36 9.48
CA LEU A 81 4.31 6.49 10.51
C LEU A 81 5.58 7.11 11.12
N LYS A 82 6.47 7.63 10.27
CA LYS A 82 7.66 8.33 10.72
C LYS A 82 7.33 9.52 11.61
N LYS A 83 6.38 10.37 11.22
CA LYS A 83 5.95 11.52 12.03
C LYS A 83 5.40 11.11 13.40
N VAL A 84 4.65 10.01 13.47
CA VAL A 84 4.13 9.50 14.75
C VAL A 84 5.28 9.01 15.65
N ILE A 85 6.24 8.29 15.08
CA ILE A 85 7.43 7.83 15.81
C ILE A 85 8.27 9.02 16.30
N ASP A 86 8.55 10.00 15.43
CA ASP A 86 9.33 11.19 15.78
C ASP A 86 8.67 11.96 16.95
N ASN A 87 7.34 12.13 16.90
CA ASN A 87 6.56 12.78 17.98
C ASN A 87 6.55 11.93 19.27
N PHE A 88 6.50 10.61 19.16
CA PHE A 88 6.60 9.72 20.32
C PHE A 88 7.96 9.87 21.01
N GLU A 89 9.06 9.86 20.25
CA GLU A 89 10.41 10.05 20.78
C GLU A 89 10.58 11.41 21.45
N GLU A 90 10.03 12.48 20.86
CA GLU A 90 10.06 13.82 21.45
C GLU A 90 9.34 13.86 22.80
N LYS A 91 8.13 13.29 22.89
CA LYS A 91 7.38 13.24 24.15
C LYS A 91 8.06 12.40 25.22
N LEU A 92 8.67 11.27 24.86
CA LEU A 92 9.44 10.46 25.80
C LEU A 92 10.64 11.22 26.37
N ARG A 93 11.29 12.08 25.57
CA ARG A 93 12.40 12.93 26.05
C ARG A 93 11.95 14.04 26.99
N LEU A 94 10.72 14.55 26.84
CA LEU A 94 10.16 15.60 27.70
C LEU A 94 9.67 15.07 29.05
N VAL A 95 9.32 13.79 29.10
CA VAL A 95 8.77 13.12 30.28
C VAL A 95 9.85 12.46 31.14
N ARG A 96 11.00 12.11 30.53
CA ARG A 96 12.21 11.63 31.25
C ARG A 96 12.96 12.80 31.90
#